data_AF-A0A3P1T0T6-F1
#
_entry.id   AF-A0A3P1T0T6-F1
#
_cell.length_a   1.000
_cell.length_b   1.000
_cell.length_c   1.000
_cell.angle_alpha   90.00
_cell.angle_beta   90.00
_cell.angle_gamma   90.00
#
_symmetry.space_group_name_H-M   'P 1'
#
loop_
_entity.id
_entity.type
_entity.pdbx_description
1 polymer ?
#
loop_
_entity_poly.entity_id
_entity_poly.type
_entity_poly.pdbx_seq_one_letter_code
_entity_poly.pdbx_strand_id
1 'polypeptide(L)'
;MSRVSSISALACVVMLSANVLLVLMSWILSAVGTDDVRSMISGEGVRWFFGHYVDIITSPVLVWLLLLSVSYSCFCGSGLSEGFLILIKREKLVFKQRLGFRVILILLLIQISITAWLVSAPHAVLASPVGSIFPSPFSTGIIPAFAGTVTLLSFVYGLVNGTIQNVDAAFKCLYFKMPVLAPLFIVYIFASQLFACISFVFPTFGIFIS
;
A
#
# COMPACT_ATOMS: atom_id res chain seq x y z
N MET A 1 -6.25 21.79 7.62
CA MET A 1 -5.37 20.65 7.31
C MET A 1 -5.70 19.51 8.26
N SER A 2 -5.91 18.29 7.77
CA SER A 2 -6.15 17.14 8.64
C SER A 2 -4.89 16.86 9.47
N ARG A 3 -5.02 16.44 10.73
CA ARG A 3 -3.87 16.12 11.62
C ARG A 3 -2.86 15.17 10.96
N VAL A 4 -3.36 14.25 10.13
CA VAL A 4 -2.57 13.28 9.35
C VAL A 4 -1.65 13.96 8.33
N SER A 5 -2.12 15.01 7.64
CA SER A 5 -1.32 15.75 6.67
C SER A 5 -0.18 16.52 7.33
N SER A 6 -0.40 17.08 8.53
CA SER A 6 0.66 17.77 9.28
C SER A 6 1.73 16.80 9.81
N ILE A 7 1.32 15.64 10.33
CA ILE A 7 2.26 14.62 10.83
C ILE A 7 3.10 14.03 9.70
N SER A 8 2.48 13.71 8.56
CA SER A 8 3.19 13.22 7.38
C SER A 8 4.16 14.27 6.82
N ALA A 9 3.77 15.54 6.76
CA ALA A 9 4.67 16.61 6.34
C ALA A 9 5.90 16.73 7.26
N LEU A 10 5.71 16.68 8.59
CA LEU A 10 6.80 16.68 9.55
C LEU A 10 7.74 15.47 9.33
N ALA A 11 7.16 14.28 9.17
CA ALA A 11 7.92 13.06 8.91
C ALA A 11 8.76 13.18 7.62
N CYS A 12 8.19 13.72 6.54
CA CYS A 12 8.92 13.96 5.29
C CYS A 12 10.09 14.92 5.48
N VAL A 13 9.90 16.04 6.20
CA VAL A 13 10.98 17.00 6.48
C VAL A 13 12.10 16.35 7.28
N VAL A 14 11.74 15.57 8.31
CA VAL A 14 12.73 14.82 9.11
C VAL A 14 13.49 13.82 8.23
N MET A 15 12.82 13.01 7.43
CA MET A 15 13.46 12.03 6.53
C MET A 15 14.33 12.70 5.47
N LEU A 16 13.91 13.82 4.91
CA LEU A 16 14.70 14.59 3.95
C LEU A 16 15.96 15.15 4.62
N SER A 17 15.82 15.75 5.81
CA SER A 17 16.96 16.27 6.57
C SER A 17 17.93 15.16 6.95
N ALA A 18 17.42 13.99 7.35
CA ALA A 18 18.23 12.81 7.64
C ALA A 18 18.97 12.29 6.41
N ASN A 19 18.35 12.28 5.22
CA ASN A 19 19.03 11.93 3.97
C ASN A 19 20.20 12.87 3.67
N VAL A 20 19.99 14.19 3.76
CA VAL A 20 21.04 15.19 3.52
C VAL A 20 22.18 15.01 4.53
N LEU A 21 21.85 14.88 5.81
CA LEU A 21 22.84 14.64 6.87
C LEU A 21 23.62 13.34 6.64
N LEU A 22 22.95 12.26 6.22
CA LEU A 22 23.58 10.98 5.95
C LEU A 22 24.54 11.05 4.76
N VAL A 23 24.16 11.73 3.69
CA VAL A 23 25.04 11.95 2.54
C VAL A 23 26.30 12.71 2.95
N LEU A 24 26.14 13.80 3.72
CA LEU A 24 27.27 14.59 4.24
C LEU A 24 28.15 13.77 5.20
N MET A 25 27.53 13.04 6.13
CA MET A 25 28.26 12.18 7.08
C MET A 25 29.01 11.06 6.37
N SER A 26 28.42 10.43 5.35
CA SER A 26 29.08 9.36 4.57
C SER A 26 30.35 9.86 3.88
N TRP A 27 30.34 11.13 3.43
CA TRP A 27 31.51 11.76 2.84
C TRP A 27 32.59 12.06 3.87
N ILE A 28 32.22 12.63 5.03
CA ILE A 28 33.17 12.93 6.11
C ILE A 28 33.81 11.64 6.64
N LEU A 29 33.01 10.61 6.93
CA LEU A 29 33.50 9.34 7.47
C LEU A 29 34.45 8.61 6.51
N SER A 30 34.16 8.68 5.20
CA SER A 30 35.05 8.15 4.17
C SER A 30 36.35 8.96 4.06
N ALA A 31 36.30 10.30 4.22
CA ALA A 31 37.48 11.15 4.23
C ALA A 31 38.39 10.94 5.46
N VAL A 32 37.82 10.50 6.59
CA VAL A 32 38.55 10.17 7.82
C VAL A 32 39.26 8.80 7.73
N GLY A 33 39.02 8.02 6.67
CA GLY A 33 39.70 6.75 6.42
C GLY A 33 39.11 5.57 7.19
N THR A 34 37.80 5.57 7.46
CA THR A 34 37.12 4.39 8.02
C THR A 34 36.85 3.40 6.88
N ASP A 35 37.58 2.28 6.85
CA ASP A 35 37.57 1.31 5.73
C ASP A 35 36.19 0.64 5.48
N ASP A 36 35.30 0.65 6.48
CA ASP A 36 33.98 0.01 6.40
C ASP A 36 32.84 0.94 5.91
N VAL A 37 33.11 2.22 5.65
CA VAL A 37 32.07 3.22 5.29
C VAL A 37 32.20 3.65 3.84
N ARG A 38 31.13 3.48 3.06
CA ARG A 38 31.08 3.90 1.65
C ARG A 38 30.50 5.31 1.53
N SER A 39 31.21 6.20 0.84
CA SER A 39 30.72 7.56 0.56
C SER A 39 29.69 7.57 -0.56
N MET A 40 28.53 8.19 -0.31
CA MET A 40 27.49 8.39 -1.34
C MET A 40 27.89 9.43 -2.39
N ILE A 41 28.80 10.36 -2.05
CA ILE A 41 29.29 11.41 -2.97
C ILE A 41 30.38 10.88 -3.91
N SER A 42 30.93 9.70 -3.63
CA SER A 42 31.90 9.06 -4.52
C SER A 42 31.28 8.76 -5.89
N GLY A 43 32.12 8.61 -6.92
CA GLY A 43 31.64 8.21 -8.26
C GLY A 43 30.89 6.88 -8.26
N GLU A 44 31.24 5.97 -7.35
CA GLU A 44 30.51 4.71 -7.13
C GLU A 44 29.14 4.94 -6.47
N GLY A 45 29.07 5.76 -5.43
CA GLY A 45 27.83 6.07 -4.72
C GLY A 45 26.80 6.79 -5.60
N VAL A 46 27.24 7.78 -6.38
CA VAL A 46 26.38 8.50 -7.33
C VAL A 46 25.87 7.54 -8.40
N ARG A 47 26.75 6.73 -9.01
CA ARG A 47 26.37 5.75 -10.03
C ARG A 47 25.39 4.72 -9.47
N TRP A 48 25.61 4.23 -8.25
CA TRP A 48 24.73 3.29 -7.59
C TRP A 48 23.35 3.90 -7.33
N PHE A 49 23.31 5.12 -6.77
CA PHE A 49 22.06 5.83 -6.45
C PHE A 49 21.21 6.05 -7.70
N PHE A 50 21.78 6.63 -8.75
CA PHE A 50 21.04 6.86 -10.00
C PHE A 50 20.68 5.55 -10.71
N GLY A 51 21.53 4.52 -10.61
CA GLY A 51 21.28 3.21 -11.21
C GLY A 51 20.13 2.44 -10.55
N HIS A 52 19.96 2.57 -9.22
CA HIS A 52 18.96 1.83 -8.45
C HIS A 52 17.77 2.69 -8.01
N TYR A 53 17.72 3.98 -8.37
CA TYR A 53 16.70 4.91 -7.89
C TYR A 53 15.27 4.42 -8.17
N VAL A 54 15.02 3.94 -9.39
CA VAL A 54 13.71 3.40 -9.78
C VAL A 54 13.41 2.12 -9.02
N ASP A 55 14.39 1.23 -8.83
CA ASP A 55 14.22 -0.04 -8.12
C ASP A 55 13.94 0.15 -6.63
N ILE A 56 14.57 1.16 -6.01
CA ILE A 56 14.34 1.56 -4.61
C ILE A 56 12.90 2.03 -4.39
N ILE A 57 12.33 2.73 -5.37
CA ILE A 57 10.94 3.23 -5.32
C ILE A 57 9.94 2.15 -5.74
N THR A 58 10.30 1.31 -6.71
CA THR A 58 9.45 0.28 -7.30
C THR A 58 9.45 -0.97 -6.42
N SER A 59 8.89 -0.86 -5.22
CA SER A 59 8.70 -2.00 -4.32
C SER A 59 7.22 -2.42 -4.24
N PRO A 60 6.92 -3.70 -3.95
CA PRO A 60 5.56 -4.21 -3.80
C PRO A 60 4.69 -3.39 -2.84
N VAL A 61 5.31 -2.74 -1.85
CA VAL A 61 4.63 -1.89 -0.88
C VAL A 61 3.98 -0.67 -1.54
N LEU A 62 4.60 -0.08 -2.57
CA LEU A 62 4.01 1.02 -3.33
C LEU A 62 2.73 0.58 -4.04
N VAL A 63 2.75 -0.63 -4.62
CA VAL A 63 1.59 -1.23 -5.28
C VAL A 63 0.47 -1.49 -4.26
N TRP A 64 0.81 -2.00 -3.08
CA TRP A 64 -0.14 -2.21 -2.00
C TRP A 64 -0.78 -0.89 -1.54
N LEU A 65 0.02 0.16 -1.35
CA LEU A 65 -0.47 1.50 -1.02
C LEU A 65 -1.43 2.04 -2.09
N LEU A 66 -1.08 1.87 -3.36
CA LEU A 66 -1.92 2.27 -4.49
C LEU A 66 -3.26 1.53 -4.47
N LEU A 67 -3.24 0.21 -4.40
CA LEU A 67 -4.46 -0.61 -4.41
C LEU A 67 -5.35 -0.32 -3.18
N LEU A 68 -4.76 -0.17 -2.00
CA LEU A 68 -5.49 0.20 -0.79
C LEU A 68 -6.07 1.61 -0.90
N SER A 69 -5.39 2.56 -1.55
CA SER A 69 -5.90 3.92 -1.73
C SER A 69 -7.11 3.99 -2.66
N VAL A 70 -7.09 3.20 -3.74
CA VAL A 70 -8.23 3.06 -4.66
C VAL A 70 -9.38 2.37 -3.95
N SER A 71 -9.09 1.30 -3.23
CA SER A 71 -10.08 0.54 -2.45
C SER A 71 -10.77 1.40 -1.39
N TYR A 72 -10.00 2.17 -0.62
CA TYR A 72 -10.52 3.13 0.36
C TYR A 72 -11.38 4.21 -0.29
N SER A 73 -10.93 4.75 -1.44
CA SER A 73 -11.70 5.74 -2.19
C SER A 73 -13.04 5.19 -2.64
N CYS A 74 -13.06 3.98 -3.21
CA CYS A 74 -14.28 3.31 -3.64
C CYS A 74 -15.21 3.00 -2.45
N PHE A 75 -14.66 2.56 -1.32
CA PHE A 75 -15.40 2.28 -0.10
C PHE A 75 -16.12 3.51 0.46
N CYS A 76 -15.45 4.67 0.43
CA CYS A 76 -16.07 5.94 0.81
C CYS A 76 -17.04 6.46 -0.25
N GLY A 77 -16.66 6.42 -1.54
CA GLY A 77 -17.44 6.97 -2.65
C GLY A 77 -18.72 6.20 -2.97
N SER A 78 -18.76 4.91 -2.67
CA SER A 78 -19.95 4.07 -2.87
C SER A 78 -21.06 4.32 -1.84
N GLY A 79 -20.78 5.05 -0.76
CA GLY A 79 -21.68 5.19 0.39
C GLY A 79 -21.69 3.98 1.32
N LEU A 80 -20.85 2.97 1.07
CA LEU A 80 -20.75 1.79 1.94
C LEU A 80 -20.26 2.17 3.34
N SER A 81 -19.34 3.15 3.44
CA SER A 81 -18.89 3.71 4.71
C SER A 81 -20.01 4.30 5.56
N GLU A 82 -20.97 5.00 4.95
CA GLU A 82 -22.14 5.57 5.62
C GLU A 82 -23.12 4.48 6.04
N GLY A 83 -23.41 3.53 5.13
CA GLY A 83 -24.24 2.37 5.45
C GLY A 83 -23.68 1.56 6.63
N PHE A 84 -22.36 1.40 6.69
CA PHE A 84 -21.68 0.68 7.77
C PHE A 84 -21.76 1.46 9.09
N LEU A 85 -21.63 2.79 9.05
CA LEU A 85 -21.76 3.64 10.22
C LEU A 85 -23.20 3.64 10.79
N ILE A 86 -24.22 3.65 9.93
CA ILE A 86 -25.64 3.51 10.32
C ILE A 86 -25.89 2.14 10.97
N LEU A 87 -25.30 1.08 10.42
CA LEU A 87 -25.38 -0.26 10.99
C LEU A 87 -24.75 -0.33 12.39
N ILE A 88 -23.58 0.29 12.59
CA ILE A 88 -22.91 0.38 13.90
C ILE A 88 -23.78 1.14 14.91
N LYS A 89 -24.39 2.26 14.48
CA LYS A 89 -25.30 3.06 15.31
C LYS A 89 -26.65 2.37 15.60
N ARG A 90 -26.87 1.16 15.06
CA ARG A 90 -28.12 0.39 15.16
C ARG A 90 -29.36 1.15 14.68
N GLU A 91 -29.18 2.09 13.77
CA GLU A 91 -30.27 2.83 13.16
C GLU A 91 -30.97 2.00 12.07
N LYS A 92 -32.22 2.34 11.76
CA LYS A 92 -33.01 1.61 10.77
C LYS A 92 -32.46 1.87 9.36
N LEU A 93 -31.86 0.84 8.76
CA LEU A 93 -31.45 0.86 7.35
C LEU A 93 -32.65 0.99 6.41
N VAL A 94 -32.51 1.85 5.40
CA VAL A 94 -33.47 1.99 4.31
C VAL A 94 -33.54 0.69 3.51
N PHE A 95 -34.69 0.38 2.89
CA PHE A 95 -34.89 -0.86 2.10
C PHE A 95 -33.78 -1.08 1.07
N LYS A 96 -33.36 -0.04 0.34
CA LYS A 96 -32.27 -0.07 -0.65
C LYS A 96 -30.92 -0.45 -0.02
N GLN A 97 -30.58 0.14 1.12
CA GLN A 97 -29.34 -0.17 1.84
C GLN A 97 -29.35 -1.62 2.35
N ARG A 98 -30.50 -2.10 2.86
CA ARG A 98 -30.66 -3.48 3.33
C ARG A 98 -30.49 -4.49 2.19
N LEU A 99 -31.02 -4.20 1.00
CA LEU A 99 -30.80 -5.02 -0.19
C LEU A 99 -29.31 -5.00 -0.58
N GLY A 100 -28.69 -3.82 -0.63
CA GLY A 100 -27.26 -3.68 -0.90
C GLY A 100 -26.38 -4.51 0.04
N PHE A 101 -26.65 -4.47 1.35
CA PHE A 101 -25.92 -5.28 2.33
C PHE A 101 -26.07 -6.79 2.12
N ARG A 102 -27.27 -7.27 1.75
CA ARG A 102 -27.46 -8.69 1.41
C ARG A 102 -26.67 -9.08 0.17
N VAL A 103 -26.67 -8.25 -0.87
CA VAL A 103 -25.94 -8.52 -2.11
C VAL A 103 -24.43 -8.56 -1.85
N ILE A 104 -23.88 -7.58 -1.12
CA ILE A 104 -22.47 -7.60 -0.71
C ILE A 104 -22.15 -8.86 0.09
N LEU A 105 -23.00 -9.23 1.06
CA LEU A 105 -22.75 -10.39 1.91
C LEU A 105 -22.67 -11.68 1.09
N ILE A 106 -23.60 -11.87 0.15
CA ILE A 106 -23.59 -13.01 -0.78
C ILE A 106 -22.32 -12.98 -1.63
N LEU A 107 -21.95 -11.83 -2.18
CA LEU A 107 -20.77 -11.68 -3.02
C LEU A 107 -19.47 -11.94 -2.24
N LEU A 108 -19.40 -11.52 -0.99
CA LEU A 108 -18.29 -11.81 -0.07
C LEU A 108 -18.18 -13.31 0.20
N LEU A 109 -19.30 -13.99 0.47
CA LEU A 109 -19.32 -15.46 0.68
C LEU A 109 -18.87 -16.22 -0.58
N ILE A 110 -19.30 -15.77 -1.76
CA ILE A 110 -18.84 -16.31 -3.04
C ILE A 110 -17.33 -16.12 -3.19
N GLN A 111 -16.81 -14.92 -2.91
CA GLN A 111 -15.38 -14.62 -3.02
C GLN A 111 -14.53 -15.48 -2.07
N ILE A 112 -14.99 -15.66 -0.83
CA ILE A 112 -14.33 -16.53 0.16
C ILE A 112 -14.37 -17.98 -0.33
N SER A 113 -15.51 -18.44 -0.86
CA SER A 113 -15.66 -19.81 -1.37
C SER A 113 -14.74 -20.08 -2.57
N ILE A 114 -14.64 -19.12 -3.51
CA ILE A 114 -13.71 -19.20 -4.65
C ILE A 114 -12.28 -19.25 -4.16
N THR A 115 -11.90 -18.37 -3.23
CA THR A 115 -10.53 -18.32 -2.68
C THR A 115 -10.20 -19.62 -1.94
N ALA A 116 -11.12 -20.15 -1.13
CA ALA A 116 -10.96 -21.41 -0.42
C ALA A 116 -10.86 -22.61 -1.37
N TRP A 117 -11.64 -22.63 -2.45
CA TRP A 117 -11.52 -23.64 -3.51
C TRP A 117 -10.15 -23.55 -4.19
N LEU A 118 -9.69 -22.34 -4.52
CA LEU A 118 -8.38 -22.13 -5.17
C LEU A 118 -7.20 -22.53 -4.28
N VAL A 119 -7.36 -22.43 -2.96
CA VAL A 119 -6.36 -22.87 -1.96
C VAL A 119 -6.40 -24.38 -1.73
N SER A 120 -7.59 -25.01 -1.78
CA SER A 120 -7.77 -26.44 -1.51
C SER A 120 -7.66 -27.35 -2.74
N ALA A 121 -7.61 -26.78 -3.95
CA ALA A 121 -7.50 -27.56 -5.18
C ALA A 121 -6.15 -28.31 -5.25
N PRO A 122 -6.16 -29.63 -5.51
CA PRO A 122 -4.95 -30.47 -5.57
C PRO A 122 -4.02 -30.15 -6.75
N HIS A 123 -4.47 -29.34 -7.71
CA HIS A 123 -3.60 -28.66 -8.66
C HIS A 123 -3.12 -27.35 -8.02
N ALA A 124 -2.00 -27.42 -7.32
CA ALA A 124 -1.38 -26.31 -6.60
C ALA A 124 -0.97 -25.15 -7.53
N VAL A 125 -1.92 -24.30 -7.92
CA VAL A 125 -1.64 -23.08 -8.69
C VAL A 125 -1.21 -21.93 -7.75
N LEU A 126 -1.56 -21.99 -6.46
CA LEU A 126 -1.21 -20.97 -5.46
C LEU A 126 -0.48 -21.48 -4.21
N ALA A 127 -0.46 -22.80 -3.98
CA ALA A 127 0.38 -23.40 -2.96
C ALA A 127 1.80 -23.57 -3.53
N SER A 128 2.80 -23.01 -2.83
CA SER A 128 4.19 -23.26 -3.18
C SER A 128 4.43 -24.78 -3.17
N PRO A 129 5.10 -25.37 -4.19
CA PRO A 129 5.34 -26.82 -4.29
C PRO A 129 6.12 -27.45 -3.11
N VAL A 130 6.53 -26.66 -2.12
CA VAL A 130 7.56 -26.99 -1.13
C VAL A 130 7.00 -27.10 0.30
N GLY A 131 5.69 -26.88 0.52
CA GLY A 131 5.10 -27.05 1.86
C GLY A 131 5.51 -25.99 2.89
N SER A 132 6.15 -24.90 2.46
CA SER A 132 6.39 -23.72 3.29
C SER A 132 5.31 -22.66 3.04
N ILE A 133 4.67 -22.20 4.12
CA ILE A 133 3.65 -21.13 4.08
C ILE A 133 4.27 -19.78 3.67
N PHE A 134 5.60 -19.66 3.73
CA PHE A 134 6.39 -18.53 3.26
C PHE A 134 7.63 -19.03 2.48
N PRO A 135 7.99 -18.44 1.32
CA PRO A 135 7.28 -17.48 0.48
C PRO A 135 6.42 -18.20 -0.57
N SER A 136 5.10 -17.99 -0.54
CA SER A 136 4.16 -18.50 -1.55
C SER A 136 3.52 -17.34 -2.33
N PRO A 137 3.09 -17.54 -3.60
CA PRO A 137 2.36 -16.52 -4.38
C PRO A 137 1.10 -16.00 -3.67
N PHE A 138 0.54 -16.80 -2.77
CA PHE A 138 -0.58 -16.43 -1.91
C PHE A 138 -0.21 -15.35 -0.89
N SER A 139 0.95 -15.45 -0.23
CA SER A 139 1.39 -14.46 0.77
C SER A 139 1.72 -13.10 0.15
N THR A 140 2.22 -13.07 -1.08
CA THR A 140 2.51 -11.80 -1.79
C THR A 140 1.26 -11.18 -2.41
N GLY A 141 0.26 -12.00 -2.75
CA GLY A 141 -1.00 -11.58 -3.36
C GLY A 141 -2.13 -11.21 -2.39
N ILE A 142 -2.00 -11.49 -1.08
CA ILE A 142 -3.11 -11.32 -0.12
C ILE A 142 -3.58 -9.86 0.01
N ILE A 143 -2.65 -8.91 0.06
CA ILE A 143 -2.97 -7.48 0.19
C ILE A 143 -3.65 -6.96 -1.08
N PRO A 144 -3.11 -7.20 -2.30
CA PRO A 144 -3.81 -6.91 -3.54
C PRO A 144 -5.19 -7.56 -3.65
N ALA A 145 -5.32 -8.84 -3.29
CA ALA A 145 -6.58 -9.58 -3.36
C ALA A 145 -7.64 -9.01 -2.42
N PHE A 146 -7.24 -8.63 -1.20
CA PHE A 146 -8.11 -7.96 -0.24
C PHE A 146 -8.57 -6.59 -0.77
N ALA A 147 -7.63 -5.77 -1.25
CA ALA A 147 -7.94 -4.46 -1.81
C ALA A 147 -8.91 -4.56 -3.01
N GLY A 148 -8.69 -5.54 -3.90
CA GLY A 148 -9.57 -5.83 -5.03
C GLY A 148 -10.96 -6.26 -4.59
N THR A 149 -11.06 -7.15 -3.60
CA THR A 149 -12.35 -7.61 -3.04
C THR A 149 -13.13 -6.44 -2.46
N VAL A 150 -12.52 -5.61 -1.62
CA VAL A 150 -13.18 -4.44 -1.03
C VAL A 150 -13.62 -3.45 -2.12
N THR A 151 -12.81 -3.25 -3.16
CA THR A 151 -13.17 -2.38 -4.29
C THR A 151 -14.40 -2.92 -5.03
N LEU A 152 -14.43 -4.22 -5.33
CA LEU A 152 -15.55 -4.88 -6.01
C LEU A 152 -16.84 -4.79 -5.19
N LEU A 153 -16.78 -5.13 -3.90
CA LEU A 153 -17.93 -5.07 -2.99
C LEU A 153 -18.49 -3.64 -2.87
N SER A 154 -17.60 -2.66 -2.73
CA SER A 154 -17.95 -1.24 -2.67
C SER A 154 -18.62 -0.78 -3.96
N PHE A 155 -18.07 -1.18 -5.11
CA PHE A 155 -18.64 -0.83 -6.40
C PHE A 155 -20.05 -1.39 -6.60
N VAL A 156 -20.23 -2.69 -6.32
CA VAL A 156 -21.54 -3.36 -6.41
C VAL A 156 -22.55 -2.74 -5.45
N TYR A 157 -22.14 -2.39 -4.24
CA TYR A 157 -23.00 -1.67 -3.31
C TYR A 157 -23.47 -0.32 -3.87
N GLY A 158 -22.54 0.44 -4.45
CA GLY A 158 -22.85 1.75 -4.99
C GLY A 158 -23.86 1.69 -6.15
N LEU A 159 -23.77 0.64 -6.97
CA LEU A 159 -24.76 0.36 -8.02
C LEU A 159 -26.14 0.01 -7.43
N VAL A 160 -26.20 -0.89 -6.45
CA VAL A 160 -27.46 -1.34 -5.84
C VAL A 160 -28.13 -0.23 -5.02
N ASN A 161 -27.35 0.57 -4.30
CA ASN A 161 -27.85 1.69 -3.53
C ASN A 161 -28.23 2.90 -4.42
N GLY A 162 -27.79 2.90 -5.68
CA GLY A 162 -28.04 3.97 -6.64
C GLY A 162 -27.20 5.23 -6.39
N THR A 163 -26.08 5.10 -5.67
CA THR A 163 -25.09 6.18 -5.51
C THR A 163 -24.22 6.32 -6.75
N ILE A 164 -23.97 5.21 -7.45
CA ILE A 164 -23.26 5.17 -8.74
C ILE A 164 -24.31 4.97 -9.83
N GLN A 165 -24.65 6.04 -10.55
CA GLN A 165 -25.67 6.01 -11.61
C GLN A 165 -25.07 6.11 -13.02
N ASN A 166 -23.92 6.76 -13.14
CA ASN A 166 -23.24 7.03 -14.40
C ASN A 166 -21.81 6.49 -14.38
N VAL A 167 -21.23 6.29 -15.57
CA VAL A 167 -19.82 5.89 -15.72
C VAL A 167 -18.87 6.92 -15.12
N ASP A 168 -19.19 8.21 -15.22
CA ASP A 168 -18.42 9.28 -14.56
C ASP A 168 -18.46 9.16 -13.03
N ALA A 169 -19.64 8.87 -12.45
CA ALA A 169 -19.76 8.63 -11.01
C ALA A 169 -18.99 7.38 -10.57
N ALA A 170 -18.98 6.34 -11.41
CA ALA A 170 -18.21 5.12 -11.20
C ALA A 170 -16.70 5.41 -11.16
N PHE A 171 -16.19 6.19 -12.13
CA PHE A 171 -14.78 6.55 -12.18
C PHE A 171 -14.40 7.49 -11.02
N LYS A 172 -15.24 8.49 -10.73
CA LYS A 172 -15.09 9.41 -9.60
C LYS A 172 -14.99 8.69 -8.26
N CYS A 173 -15.77 7.64 -8.07
CA CYS A 173 -15.74 6.80 -6.87
C CYS A 173 -14.33 6.23 -6.58
N LEU A 174 -13.57 5.87 -7.63
CA LEU A 174 -12.24 5.26 -7.50
C LEU A 174 -11.16 6.22 -7.01
N TYR A 175 -11.30 7.54 -7.24
CA TYR A 175 -10.28 8.53 -6.87
C TYR A 175 -10.77 9.60 -5.88
N PHE A 176 -12.05 9.61 -5.49
CA PHE A 176 -12.66 10.67 -4.68
C PHE A 176 -11.93 10.96 -3.35
N LYS A 177 -11.41 9.93 -2.66
CA LYS A 177 -10.65 10.09 -1.40
C LYS A 177 -9.16 9.80 -1.53
N MET A 178 -8.64 9.64 -2.75
CA MET A 178 -7.23 9.38 -2.99
C MET A 178 -6.32 10.50 -2.43
N PRO A 179 -6.68 11.80 -2.51
CA PRO A 179 -5.87 12.88 -1.93
C PRO A 179 -5.67 12.79 -0.41
N VAL A 180 -6.56 12.10 0.32
CA VAL A 180 -6.43 11.92 1.77
C VAL A 180 -5.24 11.02 2.11
N LEU A 181 -4.94 10.05 1.24
CA LEU A 181 -3.85 9.08 1.40
C LEU A 181 -2.58 9.49 0.64
N ALA A 182 -2.66 10.48 -0.24
CA ALA A 182 -1.51 11.03 -0.98
C ALA A 182 -0.26 11.31 -0.12
N PRO A 183 -0.37 11.86 1.12
CA PRO A 183 0.81 12.11 1.94
C PRO A 183 1.58 10.83 2.31
N LEU A 184 0.92 9.67 2.38
CA LEU A 184 1.58 8.39 2.69
C LEU A 184 2.51 7.94 1.57
N PHE A 185 2.16 8.20 0.30
CA PHE A 185 3.02 7.90 -0.85
C PHE A 185 4.32 8.70 -0.76
N ILE A 186 4.22 9.97 -0.38
CA ILE A 186 5.39 10.86 -0.25
C ILE A 186 6.29 10.38 0.90
N VAL A 187 5.70 10.07 2.05
CA VAL A 187 6.45 9.52 3.21
C VAL A 187 7.16 8.22 2.82
N TYR A 188 6.48 7.33 2.09
CA TYR A 188 7.06 6.07 1.64
C TYR A 188 8.27 6.28 0.73
N ILE A 189 8.18 7.18 -0.26
CA ILE A 189 9.29 7.49 -1.18
C ILE A 189 10.53 7.97 -0.41
N PHE A 190 10.36 8.90 0.55
CA PHE A 190 11.48 9.38 1.34
C PHE A 190 12.03 8.33 2.30
N ALA A 191 11.17 7.48 2.86
CA ALA A 191 11.58 6.39 3.73
C ALA A 191 12.37 5.32 2.98
N SER A 192 11.92 4.90 1.79
CA SER A 192 12.63 3.91 0.97
C SER A 192 13.98 4.45 0.51
N GLN A 193 14.03 5.73 0.11
CA GLN A 193 15.28 6.40 -0.23
C GLN A 193 16.24 6.42 0.97
N LEU A 194 15.78 6.85 2.15
CA LEU A 194 16.63 6.90 3.36
C LEU A 194 17.18 5.51 3.70
N PHE A 195 16.31 4.50 3.68
CA PHE A 195 16.68 3.12 3.97
C PHE A 195 17.73 2.58 2.99
N ALA A 196 17.57 2.84 1.70
CA ALA A 196 18.53 2.44 0.69
C ALA A 196 19.88 3.15 0.86
N CYS A 197 19.87 4.46 1.14
CA CYS A 197 21.08 5.22 1.44
C CYS A 197 21.81 4.68 2.68
N ILE A 198 21.09 4.35 3.76
CA ILE A 198 21.66 3.74 4.96
C ILE A 198 22.31 2.39 4.62
N SER A 199 21.61 1.54 3.87
CA SER A 199 22.08 0.21 3.51
C SER A 199 23.33 0.24 2.63
N PHE A 200 23.45 1.26 1.77
CA PHE A 200 24.65 1.47 0.95
C PHE A 200 25.84 1.98 1.76
N VAL A 201 25.62 2.95 2.65
CA VAL A 201 26.68 3.56 3.48
C VAL A 201 27.21 2.57 4.52
N PHE A 202 26.32 1.77 5.11
CA PHE A 202 26.64 0.79 6.14
C PHE A 202 26.31 -0.64 5.67
N PRO A 203 27.16 -1.27 4.86
CA PRO A 203 26.92 -2.63 4.36
C PRO A 203 26.85 -3.69 5.47
N THR A 204 27.43 -3.44 6.65
CA THR A 204 27.29 -4.28 7.85
C THR A 204 25.85 -4.41 8.37
N PHE A 205 24.98 -3.43 8.09
CA PHE A 205 23.54 -3.52 8.40
C PHE A 205 22.76 -4.43 7.43
N GLY A 206 23.27 -4.63 6.21
CA GLY A 206 22.63 -5.49 5.19
C GLY A 206 22.72 -6.99 5.48
N ILE A 207 23.66 -7.42 6.31
CA ILE A 207 23.89 -8.85 6.63
C ILE A 207 22.86 -9.39 7.65
N PHE A 208 22.23 -8.52 8.44
CA PHE A 208 21.26 -8.93 9.45
C PHE A 208 19.82 -9.11 8.94
N ILE A 209 19.55 -8.84 7.65
CA ILE A 209 18.20 -8.83 7.07
C ILE A 209 18.10 -9.65 5.75
N SER A 210 19.18 -10.30 5.31
CA SER A 210 19.10 -11.37 4.29
C SER A 210 18.93 -12.73 4.94
#